data_AF-A0A932UB15-F1
#
_entry.id   AF-A0A932UB15-F1
#
_cell.length_a   1.000
_cell.length_b   1.000
_cell.length_c   1.000
_cell.angle_alpha   90.00
_cell.angle_beta   90.00
_cell.angle_gamma   90.00
#
_symmetry.space_group_name_H-M   'P 1'
#
loop_
_entity.id
_entity.type
_entity.pdbx_description
1 polymer ?
#
loop_
_entity_poly.entity_id
_entity_poly.type
_entity_poly.pdbx_seq_one_letter_code
_entity_poly.pdbx_strand_id
1 'polypeptide(L)' 'IDNGIGDGRPVEAQARKQATERGWLFQRVTGDLVLIRRLLAGDWEEDFLVLAPGQESAMTYDEQVIGCRLLKGNETK' A
#
# COMPACT_ATOMS: atom_id res chain seq x y z
N ILE A 1 -8.52 -3.16 -10.92
CA ILE A 1 -9.16 -2.27 -9.93
C ILE A 1 -9.34 -0.94 -10.60
N ASP A 2 -10.52 -0.33 -10.46
CA ASP A 2 -10.83 0.99 -11.02
C ASP A 2 -10.81 2.02 -9.90
N ASN A 3 -9.77 2.86 -9.90
CA ASN A 3 -9.57 3.91 -8.90
C ASN A 3 -10.23 5.23 -9.31
N GLY A 4 -10.86 5.33 -10.49
CA GLY A 4 -11.40 6.57 -11.03
C GLY A 4 -10.33 7.60 -11.42
N ILE A 5 -9.06 7.19 -11.56
CA ILE A 5 -7.92 8.05 -11.92
C ILE A 5 -7.20 7.46 -13.14
N GLY A 6 -6.95 8.29 -14.15
CA GLY A 6 -6.27 7.90 -15.38
C GLY A 6 -7.14 7.11 -16.38
N ASP A 7 -6.56 6.70 -17.50
CA ASP A 7 -7.24 5.85 -18.48
C ASP A 7 -6.95 4.37 -18.22
N GLY A 8 -7.88 3.68 -17.55
CA GLY A 8 -7.77 2.25 -17.23
C GLY A 8 -8.14 1.30 -18.38
N ARG A 9 -8.68 1.79 -19.50
CA ARG A 9 -9.21 0.95 -20.59
C ARG A 9 -8.17 -0.01 -21.20
N PRO A 10 -6.90 0.37 -21.43
CA PRO A 10 -5.91 -0.55 -21.98
C PRO A 10 -5.61 -1.73 -21.06
N VAL A 11 -5.52 -1.47 -19.75
CA VAL A 11 -5.25 -2.49 -18.73
C VAL A 11 -6.45 -3.43 -18.56
N GLU A 12 -7.67 -2.88 -18.57
CA GLU A 12 -8.90 -3.67 -18.55
C GLU A 12 -9.01 -4.60 -19.77
N ALA A 13 -8.76 -4.09 -20.98
CA ALA A 13 -8.80 -4.89 -22.19
C ALA A 13 -7.80 -6.05 -22.15
N GLN A 14 -6.58 -5.78 -21.66
CA GLN A 14 -5.55 -6.80 -21.50
C GLN A 14 -5.93 -7.86 -20.46
N ALA A 15 -6.47 -7.46 -19.30
CA ALA A 15 -6.91 -8.38 -18.26
C ALA A 15 -8.08 -9.26 -18.74
N ARG A 16 -9.04 -8.69 -19.46
CA ARG A 16 -10.17 -9.44 -20.04
C ARG A 16 -9.70 -10.45 -21.09
N LYS A 17 -8.74 -10.07 -21.96
CA LYS A 17 -8.15 -10.99 -22.93
C LYS A 17 -7.50 -12.19 -22.24
N GLN A 18 -6.67 -11.95 -21.23
CA GLN A 18 -6.01 -13.02 -20.47
C GLN A 18 -7.00 -13.92 -19.74
N ALA A 19 -8.08 -13.35 -19.20
CA ALA A 19 -9.13 -14.12 -18.54
C ALA A 19 -9.82 -15.06 -19.54
N THR A 20 -10.21 -14.55 -20.72
CA THR A 20 -10.81 -15.36 -21.78
C THR A 20 -9.88 -16.48 -22.25
N GLU A 21 -8.60 -16.19 -22.51
CA GLU A 21 -7.60 -17.16 -22.96
C GLU A 21 -7.40 -18.31 -21.96
N ARG A 22 -7.63 -18.06 -20.67
CA ARG A 22 -7.41 -19.02 -19.58
C ARG A 22 -8.70 -19.59 -19.00
N GLY A 23 -9.86 -19.21 -19.54
CA GLY A 23 -11.17 -19.59 -18.99
C GLY A 23 -11.45 -19.03 -17.59
N TRP A 24 -10.81 -17.92 -17.21
CA TRP A 24 -11.04 -17.23 -15.94
C TRP A 24 -12.17 -16.22 -16.04
N LEU A 25 -12.81 -15.96 -14.90
CA LEU A 25 -13.76 -14.86 -14.77
C LEU A 25 -13.02 -13.53 -14.65
N PHE A 26 -13.42 -12.57 -15.46
CA PHE A 26 -12.98 -11.19 -15.32
C PHE A 26 -13.95 -10.41 -14.44
N GLN A 27 -13.43 -9.75 -13.40
CA GLN A 27 -14.20 -8.84 -12.55
C GLN A 27 -13.50 -7.48 -12.46
N ARG A 28 -14.27 -6.41 -12.66
CA ARG A 28 -13.85 -5.05 -12.34
C ARG A 28 -14.34 -4.71 -10.94
N VAL A 29 -13.42 -4.26 -10.09
CA VAL A 29 -13.68 -3.85 -8.70
C VAL A 29 -13.31 -2.39 -8.57
N THR A 30 -14.20 -1.59 -7.98
CA THR A 30 -13.94 -0.19 -7.64
C THR A 30 -12.97 -0.12 -6.47
N GLY A 31 -11.92 0.67 -6.61
CA GLY A 31 -10.98 0.94 -5.53
C GLY A 31 -11.51 2.00 -4.56
N ASP A 32 -11.28 1.80 -3.27
CA ASP A 32 -11.49 2.82 -2.26
C ASP A 32 -10.19 3.64 -2.08
N LEU A 33 -10.30 4.95 -2.18
CA LEU A 33 -9.18 5.88 -2.05
C LEU A 33 -9.03 6.45 -0.63
N VAL A 34 -9.77 5.92 0.36
CA VAL A 34 -9.79 6.42 1.74
C VAL A 34 -8.38 6.54 2.34
N LEU A 35 -7.51 5.54 2.15
CA LEU A 35 -6.13 5.59 2.66
C LEU A 35 -5.31 6.71 2.02
N ILE A 36 -5.42 6.91 0.70
CA ILE A 36 -4.69 8.00 0.02
C ILE A 36 -5.19 9.36 0.53
N ARG A 37 -6.50 9.52 0.72
CA ARG A 37 -7.07 10.76 1.27
C ARG A 37 -6.58 11.03 2.70
N ARG A 38 -6.57 10.01 3.55
CA ARG A 38 -6.11 10.09 4.95
C ARG A 38 -4.62 10.37 5.06
N LEU A 39 -3.80 9.75 4.21
CA LEU A 39 -2.38 10.04 4.10
C LEU A 39 -2.11 11.53 3.85
N LEU A 40 -2.85 12.13 2.91
CA LEU A 40 -2.71 13.56 2.56
C LEU A 40 -3.29 14.50 3.62
N ALA A 41 -4.35 14.08 4.32
CA ALA A 41 -5.02 14.88 5.34
C ALA A 41 -4.30 14.88 6.70
N GLY A 42 -3.30 14.00 6.90
CA GLY A 42 -2.65 13.82 8.21
C GLY A 42 -3.45 12.97 9.20
N ASP A 43 -4.51 12.30 8.72
CA ASP A 43 -5.40 11.45 9.53
C ASP A 43 -4.86 10.00 9.57
N TRP A 44 -3.71 9.84 10.24
CA TRP A 44 -2.89 8.64 10.13
C TRP A 44 -3.26 7.51 11.10
N GLU A 45 -3.96 7.79 12.21
CA GLU A 45 -4.50 6.81 13.20
C GLU A 45 -3.75 5.46 13.24
N GLU A 46 -4.44 4.32 13.09
CA GLU A 46 -3.85 2.97 13.16
C GLU A 46 -3.44 2.39 11.80
N ASP A 47 -3.84 3.02 10.70
CA ASP A 47 -3.64 2.48 9.34
C ASP A 47 -2.24 2.79 8.76
N PHE A 48 -1.44 3.60 9.47
CA PHE A 48 -0.13 4.04 9.00
C PHE A 48 0.96 3.85 10.06
N LEU A 49 2.13 3.40 9.62
CA LEU A 49 3.33 3.38 10.45
C LEU A 49 3.94 4.79 10.50
N VAL A 50 3.86 5.45 11.65
CA VAL A 50 4.42 6.79 11.85
C VAL A 50 5.77 6.69 12.56
N LEU A 51 6.83 7.17 11.90
CA LEU A 51 8.18 7.23 12.46
C LEU A 51 8.42 8.58 13.13
N ALA A 52 8.82 8.55 14.41
CA ALA A 52 9.37 9.70 15.08
C ALA A 52 10.82 9.97 14.62
N PRO A 53 11.34 11.20 14.79
CA PRO A 53 12.74 11.48 14.54
C PRO A 53 13.66 10.52 15.30
N GLY A 54 14.65 9.97 14.59
CA GLY A 54 15.57 8.96 15.15
C GLY A 54 15.03 7.52 15.13
N GLN A 55 13.87 7.27 14.51
CA GLN A 55 13.38 5.92 14.24
C GLN A 55 13.56 5.51 12.77
N GLU A 56 13.61 4.19 12.54
CA GLU A 56 13.56 3.53 11.24
C GLU A 56 12.47 2.45 11.22
N SER A 57 11.99 2.07 10.03
CA SER A 57 11.13 0.91 9.87
C SER A 57 11.92 -0.39 10.03
N ALA A 58 11.41 -1.34 10.79
CA ALA A 58 12.04 -2.64 10.98
C ALA A 58 11.00 -3.77 11.04
N MET A 59 11.40 -4.98 10.64
CA MET A 59 10.57 -6.17 10.82
C MET A 59 10.43 -6.51 12.31
N THR A 60 9.20 -6.76 12.77
CA THR A 60 8.90 -7.17 14.16
C THR A 60 8.88 -8.68 14.33
N TYR A 61 8.61 -9.42 13.24
CA TYR A 61 8.46 -10.89 13.21
C TYR A 61 7.32 -11.42 14.11
N ASP A 62 6.32 -10.59 14.38
CA ASP A 62 5.07 -10.93 15.05
C ASP A 62 3.86 -10.56 14.16
N GLU A 63 2.66 -10.54 14.73
CA GLU A 63 1.42 -10.18 14.02
C GLU A 63 1.45 -8.77 13.39
N GLN A 64 2.30 -7.87 13.88
CA GLN A 64 2.43 -6.52 13.33
C GLN A 64 3.24 -6.49 12.04
N VAL A 65 4.05 -7.53 11.77
CA VAL A 65 4.94 -7.69 10.60
C VAL A 65 6.07 -6.64 10.55
N ILE A 66 5.75 -5.35 10.64
CA ILE A 66 6.63 -4.20 10.56
C ILE A 66 6.31 -3.19 11.68
N GLY A 67 7.33 -2.53 12.21
CA GLY A 67 7.22 -1.56 13.29
C GLY A 67 8.34 -0.52 13.27
N CYS A 68 8.39 0.32 14.30
CA CYS A 68 9.40 1.36 14.47
C CYS A 68 10.54 0.90 15.37
N ARG A 69 11.80 1.15 14.98
CA ARG A 69 12.99 0.89 15.79
C ARG A 69 13.81 2.16 15.96
N LEU A 70 14.30 2.44 17.16
CA LEU A 70 15.24 3.54 17.39
C LEU A 70 16.59 3.24 16.73
N LEU A 71 17.10 4.21 15.99
CA LEU A 71 18.47 4.19 15.47
C LEU A 71 19.43 4.17 16.65
N LYS A 72 20.35 3.19 16.67
CA LYS A 72 21.45 3.23 17.63
C LYS A 72 22.33 4.43 17.28
N GLY A 73 22.44 5.38 18.21
CA GLY A 73 23.37 6.50 18.08
C GLY A 73 24.77 5.96 17.78
N ASN A 74 25.45 6.59 16.82
CA ASN A 74 26.82 6.25 16.46
C ASN A 74 27.70 6.37 17.72
N GLU A 75 28.03 5.26 18.37
CA GLU A 75 29.05 5.22 19.42
C GLU A 75 30.39 5.49 18.73
N THR A 76 30.75 6.77 18.65
CA THR A 76 32.07 7.22 18.21
C THR A 76 33.10 6.54 19.09
N LYS A 77 33.82 5.59 18.50
CA LYS A 77 34.99 4.95 19.08
C LYS A 77 36.17 5.92 19.14
#